data_AF-A0A4R3LQ36-F1
#
_entry.id   AF-A0A4R3LQ36-F1
#
_cell.length_a   1.000
_cell.length_b   1.000
_cell.length_c   1.000
_cell.angle_alpha   90.00
_cell.angle_beta   90.00
_cell.angle_gamma   90.00
#
_symmetry.space_group_name_H-M   'P 1'
#
loop_
_entity.id
_entity.type
_entity.pdbx_description
1 polymer ?
#
loop_
_entity_poly.entity_id
_entity_poly.type
_entity_poly.pdbx_seq_one_letter_code
_entity_poly.pdbx_strand_id
1 'polypeptide(L)'
;MDQIWWQADQGSMRAEVKNHGTLVLVQNGSHKGYRYKNVCANYVATGLVPVIDASITRQNYRTHVMPSFDVVSEVDTHELTNAVDQANRELVTRFDFKGTNAKFELEGFVVNQSAPSVFQLNQMLDILRGRLSARGIDVRCMDLADPLENLGGARQKITIRQGIEQAVSKKLVAALKGAKLKVEAQINGDKLRVSGKKRDDLQTAMALLRKTDVELPLQFNNFRD
;
A
#
# COMPACT_ATOMS: atom_id res chain seq x y z
N MET A 1 -42.04 -13.62 -11.14
CA MET A 1 -41.48 -14.96 -10.81
C MET A 1 -41.23 -14.97 -9.32
N ASP A 2 -42.22 -15.49 -8.60
CA ASP A 2 -42.29 -15.43 -7.14
C ASP A 2 -41.20 -16.31 -6.52
N GLN A 3 -40.50 -15.76 -5.53
CA GLN A 3 -39.50 -16.51 -4.77
C GLN A 3 -40.22 -17.44 -3.80
N ILE A 4 -40.17 -18.74 -4.08
CA ILE A 4 -40.70 -19.77 -3.19
C ILE A 4 -39.64 -20.08 -2.14
N TRP A 5 -39.92 -19.74 -0.88
CA TRP A 5 -39.09 -20.05 0.27
C TRP A 5 -39.60 -21.32 0.93
N TRP A 6 -38.73 -22.31 1.16
CA TRP A 6 -39.02 -23.49 1.97
C TRP A 6 -38.19 -23.45 3.25
N GLN A 7 -38.85 -23.67 4.39
CA GLN A 7 -38.20 -23.78 5.70
C GLN A 7 -37.91 -25.27 5.96
N ALA A 8 -36.64 -25.65 5.93
CA ALA A 8 -36.18 -26.96 6.39
C ALA A 8 -35.53 -26.82 7.77
N ASP A 9 -35.51 -27.90 8.53
CA ASP A 9 -35.07 -27.98 9.94
C ASP A 9 -33.59 -27.57 10.17
N GLN A 10 -32.82 -27.27 9.10
CA GLN A 10 -31.41 -26.86 9.14
C GLN A 10 -31.07 -25.56 8.38
N GLY A 11 -32.05 -24.70 8.08
CA GLY A 11 -31.80 -23.33 7.60
C GLY A 11 -32.51 -22.96 6.29
N SER A 12 -32.35 -21.69 5.87
CA SER A 12 -33.04 -21.11 4.70
C SER A 12 -32.41 -21.58 3.38
N MET A 13 -33.22 -22.20 2.53
CA MET A 13 -32.83 -22.65 1.19
C MET A 13 -33.42 -21.72 0.12
N ARG A 14 -32.66 -21.45 -0.96
CA ARG A 14 -33.14 -20.65 -2.09
C ARG A 14 -33.11 -21.48 -3.37
N ALA A 15 -34.20 -21.44 -4.13
CA ALA A 15 -34.28 -22.00 -5.47
C ALA A 15 -33.57 -21.06 -6.47
N GLU A 16 -32.61 -21.59 -7.22
CA GLU A 16 -31.95 -20.88 -8.32
C GLU A 16 -32.15 -21.64 -9.63
N VAL A 17 -32.44 -20.91 -10.71
CA VAL A 17 -32.55 -21.46 -12.06
C VAL A 17 -31.16 -21.47 -12.71
N LYS A 18 -30.69 -22.64 -13.15
CA LYS A 18 -29.46 -22.76 -13.95
C LYS A 18 -29.78 -22.61 -15.44
N ASN A 19 -28.74 -22.34 -16.25
CA ASN A 19 -28.86 -22.34 -17.71
C ASN A 19 -29.46 -23.68 -18.18
N HIS A 20 -30.42 -23.62 -19.10
CA HIS A 20 -31.28 -24.70 -19.60
C HIS A 20 -32.55 -25.03 -18.77
N GLY A 21 -32.98 -24.17 -17.84
CA GLY A 21 -34.29 -24.30 -17.19
C GLY A 21 -34.34 -25.32 -16.05
N THR A 22 -33.19 -25.83 -15.62
CA THR A 22 -33.07 -26.72 -14.46
C THR A 22 -33.14 -25.93 -13.16
N LEU A 23 -34.07 -26.29 -12.29
CA LEU A 23 -34.21 -25.72 -10.94
C LEU A 23 -33.33 -26.49 -9.96
N VAL A 24 -32.51 -25.76 -9.21
CA VAL A 24 -31.60 -26.31 -8.21
C VAL A 24 -31.87 -25.66 -6.86
N LEU A 25 -32.00 -26.48 -5.81
CA LEU A 25 -32.11 -26.00 -4.44
C LEU A 25 -30.72 -25.82 -3.86
N VAL A 26 -30.46 -24.61 -3.36
CA VAL A 26 -29.14 -24.22 -2.91
C VAL A 26 -29.16 -23.69 -1.49
N GLN A 27 -28.24 -24.18 -0.66
CA GLN A 27 -28.03 -23.70 0.70
C GLN A 27 -26.66 -23.03 0.80
N ASN A 28 -26.66 -21.74 1.14
CA ASN A 28 -25.44 -20.99 1.39
C ASN A 28 -25.05 -21.15 2.86
N GLY A 29 -23.76 -21.38 3.14
CA GLY A 29 -23.25 -21.44 4.50
C GLY A 29 -21.86 -20.81 4.63
N SER A 30 -21.44 -20.58 5.87
CA SER A 30 -20.11 -20.04 6.19
C SER A 30 -19.52 -20.79 7.39
N HIS A 31 -18.28 -21.27 7.29
CA HIS A 31 -17.58 -21.95 8.39
C HIS A 31 -16.09 -21.62 8.32
N LYS A 32 -15.50 -21.21 9.46
CA LYS A 32 -14.08 -20.79 9.57
C LYS A 32 -13.62 -19.79 8.49
N GLY A 33 -14.46 -18.80 8.15
CA GLY A 33 -14.14 -17.77 7.16
C GLY A 33 -14.34 -18.19 5.69
N TYR A 34 -14.69 -19.44 5.42
CA TYR A 34 -14.99 -19.94 4.09
C TYR A 34 -16.50 -19.92 3.84
N ARG A 35 -16.92 -19.31 2.72
CA ARG A 35 -18.30 -19.40 2.22
C ARG A 35 -18.44 -20.63 1.32
N TYR A 36 -19.46 -21.44 1.56
CA TYR A 36 -19.76 -22.62 0.76
C TYR A 36 -21.20 -22.58 0.24
N LYS A 37 -21.41 -23.26 -0.89
CA LYS A 37 -22.71 -23.37 -1.56
C LYS A 37 -23.00 -24.85 -1.78
N ASN A 38 -23.96 -25.39 -1.03
CA ASN A 38 -24.36 -26.80 -1.13
C ASN A 38 -25.50 -26.92 -2.16
N VAL A 39 -25.32 -27.77 -3.17
CA VAL A 39 -26.39 -28.17 -4.08
C VAL A 39 -27.09 -29.37 -3.45
N CYS A 40 -28.34 -29.18 -3.04
CA CYS A 40 -29.06 -30.18 -2.24
C CYS A 40 -29.95 -31.11 -3.09
N ALA A 41 -30.40 -30.66 -4.26
CA ALA A 41 -31.22 -31.46 -5.19
C ALA A 41 -31.24 -30.84 -6.61
N ASN A 42 -31.31 -31.69 -7.63
CA ASN A 42 -31.62 -31.31 -9.00
C ASN A 42 -33.05 -31.78 -9.34
N TYR A 43 -33.92 -30.88 -9.78
CA TYR A 43 -35.25 -31.25 -10.28
C TYR A 43 -35.24 -31.24 -11.81
N VAL A 44 -35.49 -32.40 -12.42
CA VAL A 44 -35.82 -32.54 -13.85
C VAL A 44 -37.31 -32.83 -13.94
N ALA A 45 -38.05 -32.02 -14.70
CA ALA A 45 -39.49 -32.15 -14.85
C ALA A 45 -39.85 -33.33 -15.77
N THR A 46 -39.75 -34.56 -15.26
CA THR A 46 -40.29 -35.77 -15.90
C THR A 46 -41.05 -36.58 -14.86
N GLY A 47 -42.33 -36.83 -15.11
CA GLY A 47 -43.33 -37.26 -14.13
C GLY A 47 -43.25 -38.70 -13.60
N LEU A 48 -42.10 -39.15 -13.10
CA LEU A 48 -41.96 -40.41 -12.37
C LEU A 48 -40.98 -40.21 -11.21
N VAL A 49 -41.38 -40.77 -10.06
CA VAL A 49 -40.77 -40.76 -8.72
C VAL A 49 -39.28 -40.34 -8.66
N PRO A 50 -38.91 -39.32 -7.88
CA PRO A 50 -37.53 -38.87 -7.80
C PRO A 50 -36.68 -39.88 -6.99
N VAL A 51 -35.73 -40.53 -7.67
CA VAL A 51 -34.60 -41.17 -7.00
C VAL A 51 -33.64 -40.06 -6.60
N ILE A 52 -33.51 -39.81 -5.30
CA ILE A 52 -32.55 -38.85 -4.75
C ILE A 52 -31.16 -39.48 -4.87
N ASP A 53 -30.49 -39.31 -6.01
CA ASP A 53 -29.05 -39.54 -6.09
C ASP A 53 -28.35 -38.38 -5.39
N ALA A 54 -28.06 -38.56 -4.10
CA ALA A 54 -27.28 -37.63 -3.29
C ALA A 54 -25.77 -37.74 -3.62
N SER A 55 -25.40 -37.56 -4.89
CA SER A 55 -24.02 -37.34 -5.27
C SER A 55 -23.65 -35.89 -4.92
N ILE A 56 -23.28 -35.66 -3.64
CA ILE A 56 -22.73 -34.39 -3.15
C ILE A 56 -21.39 -34.14 -3.87
N THR A 57 -21.44 -33.55 -5.05
CA THR A 57 -20.25 -33.00 -5.71
C THR A 57 -19.87 -31.73 -4.96
N ARG A 58 -19.02 -31.89 -3.93
CA ARG A 58 -18.33 -30.76 -3.28
C ARG A 58 -17.44 -30.10 -4.33
N GLN A 59 -17.95 -29.08 -5.01
CA GLN A 59 -17.08 -28.14 -5.70
C GLN A 59 -16.34 -27.34 -4.61
N ASN A 60 -15.10 -27.73 -4.36
CA ASN A 60 -14.17 -26.90 -3.62
C ASN A 60 -13.94 -25.61 -4.42
N TYR A 61 -14.74 -24.58 -4.17
CA TYR A 61 -14.40 -23.23 -4.56
C TYR A 61 -13.20 -22.83 -3.71
N ARG A 62 -11.99 -23.14 -4.21
CA ARG A 62 -10.78 -22.44 -3.77
C ARG A 62 -11.07 -20.97 -4.02
N THR A 63 -11.33 -20.21 -2.96
CA THR A 63 -11.18 -18.77 -3.02
C THR A 63 -9.71 -18.55 -3.38
N HIS A 64 -9.43 -18.40 -4.67
CA HIS A 64 -8.16 -17.82 -5.11
C HIS A 64 -8.17 -16.45 -4.48
N VAL A 65 -7.41 -16.32 -3.39
CA VAL A 65 -7.10 -15.00 -2.88
C VAL A 65 -6.39 -14.30 -4.04
N MET A 66 -6.84 -13.10 -4.39
CA MET A 66 -6.24 -12.39 -5.51
C MET A 66 -4.89 -11.88 -5.04
N PRO A 67 -3.81 -12.13 -5.79
CA PRO A 67 -2.51 -11.65 -5.38
C PRO A 67 -2.53 -10.11 -5.33
N SER A 68 -1.92 -9.57 -4.29
CA SER A 68 -1.86 -8.13 -4.06
C SER A 68 -0.57 -7.73 -3.38
N PHE A 69 -0.23 -6.44 -3.47
CA PHE A 69 0.87 -5.83 -2.75
C PHE A 69 0.47 -4.42 -2.33
N ASP A 70 1.13 -3.91 -1.29
CA ASP A 70 0.94 -2.54 -0.83
C ASP A 70 2.14 -1.69 -1.25
N VAL A 71 1.86 -0.49 -1.74
CA VAL A 71 2.85 0.57 -2.00
C VAL A 71 2.82 1.52 -0.82
N VAL A 72 3.98 1.72 -0.22
CA VAL A 72 4.16 2.60 0.94
C VAL A 72 5.32 3.56 0.69
N SER A 73 5.36 4.65 1.45
CA SER A 73 6.49 5.58 1.53
C SER A 73 6.82 5.77 3.01
N GLU A 74 7.54 4.84 3.60
CA GLU A 74 7.85 4.83 5.04
C GLU A 74 9.33 5.15 5.27
N VAL A 75 9.60 5.97 6.30
CA VAL A 75 10.96 6.26 6.76
C VAL A 75 11.11 5.71 8.17
N ASP A 76 12.18 4.93 8.38
CA ASP A 76 12.49 4.40 9.70
C ASP A 76 13.00 5.53 10.62
N THR A 77 12.31 5.72 11.75
CA THR A 77 12.64 6.76 12.74
C THR A 77 13.99 6.53 13.41
N HIS A 78 14.39 5.27 13.60
CA HIS A 78 15.68 4.93 14.20
C HIS A 78 16.82 5.24 13.24
N GLU A 79 16.67 4.87 11.96
CA GLU A 79 17.67 5.22 10.94
C GLU A 79 17.73 6.73 10.69
N LEU A 80 16.59 7.44 10.74
CA LEU A 80 16.57 8.90 10.65
C LEU A 80 17.35 9.56 11.80
N THR A 81 17.09 9.13 13.04
CA THR A 81 17.81 9.63 14.22
C THR A 81 19.31 9.36 14.10
N ASN A 82 19.68 8.13 13.72
CA ASN A 82 21.09 7.76 13.51
C ASN A 82 21.77 8.59 12.41
N ALA A 83 21.05 8.90 11.33
CA ALA A 83 21.56 9.73 10.23
C ALA A 83 21.81 11.18 10.69
N VAL A 84 20.88 11.77 11.44
CA VAL A 84 21.02 13.12 12.00
C VAL A 84 22.16 13.19 13.02
N ASP A 85 22.28 12.20 13.90
CA ASP A 85 23.38 12.12 14.86
C ASP A 85 24.74 12.02 14.18
N GLN A 86 24.83 11.24 13.10
CA GLN A 86 26.05 11.14 12.32
C GLN A 86 26.36 12.43 11.56
N ALA A 87 25.35 13.15 11.07
CA ALA A 87 25.52 14.46 10.46
C ALA A 87 26.07 15.47 11.48
N ASN A 88 25.55 15.49 12.71
CA ASN A 88 26.07 16.31 13.80
C ASN A 88 27.54 15.96 14.14
N ARG A 89 27.90 14.69 14.19
CA ARG A 89 29.31 14.27 14.40
C ARG A 89 30.23 14.75 13.28
N GLU A 90 29.77 14.70 12.04
CA GLU A 90 30.54 15.20 10.89
C GLU A 90 30.78 16.71 10.97
N LEU A 91 29.77 17.50 11.38
CA LEU A 91 29.94 18.95 11.60
C LEU A 91 31.04 19.25 12.62
N VAL A 92 31.13 18.49 13.71
CA VAL A 92 32.17 18.68 14.74
C VAL A 92 33.56 18.39 14.19
N THR A 93 33.70 17.40 13.30
CA THR A 93 35.00 17.03 12.71
C THR A 93 35.46 17.97 11.60
N ARG A 94 34.53 18.71 10.98
CA ARG A 94 34.81 19.59 9.86
C ARG A 94 35.43 20.91 10.32
N PHE A 95 36.60 21.25 9.76
CA PHE A 95 37.34 22.45 10.15
C PHE A 95 36.57 23.75 9.88
N ASP A 96 35.81 23.81 8.79
CA ASP A 96 34.98 24.95 8.39
C ASP A 96 33.76 25.19 9.29
N PHE A 97 33.35 24.18 10.05
CA PHE A 97 32.27 24.26 11.03
C PHE A 97 32.76 24.38 12.48
N LYS A 98 34.07 24.26 12.72
CA LYS A 98 34.64 24.35 14.06
C LYS A 98 34.48 25.75 14.64
N GLY A 99 33.84 25.86 15.80
CA GLY A 99 33.55 27.15 16.44
C GLY A 99 32.36 27.89 15.82
N THR A 100 31.70 27.30 14.83
CA THR A 100 30.40 27.78 14.34
C THR A 100 29.29 27.16 15.18
N ASN A 101 28.23 27.90 15.49
CA ASN A 101 27.06 27.38 16.21
C ASN A 101 26.13 26.56 15.28
N ALA A 102 26.71 25.77 14.38
CA ALA A 102 25.96 24.96 13.42
C ALA A 102 25.47 23.65 14.05
N LYS A 103 24.20 23.31 13.87
CA LYS A 103 23.59 22.09 14.43
C LYS A 103 22.38 21.62 13.65
N PHE A 104 22.13 20.31 13.70
CA PHE A 104 20.86 19.68 13.32
C PHE A 104 20.08 19.28 14.58
N GLU A 105 18.81 19.62 14.61
CA GLU A 105 17.86 19.21 15.66
C GLU A 105 16.73 18.41 15.02
N LEU A 106 16.48 17.19 15.51
CA LEU A 106 15.40 16.33 15.03
C LEU A 106 14.20 16.41 15.96
N GLU A 107 13.06 16.84 15.42
CA GLU A 107 11.77 16.91 16.10
C GLU A 107 10.78 16.00 15.37
N GLY A 108 10.73 14.73 15.79
CA GLY A 108 9.92 13.70 15.13
C GLY A 108 10.41 13.41 13.70
N PHE A 109 9.80 14.06 12.71
CA PHE A 109 10.17 13.96 11.29
C PHE A 109 10.59 15.29 10.67
N VAL A 110 10.81 16.29 11.52
CA VAL A 110 11.30 17.59 11.11
C VAL A 110 12.76 17.71 11.55
N VAL A 111 13.65 17.98 10.60
CA VAL A 111 15.04 18.33 10.88
C VAL A 111 15.16 19.85 10.78
N ASN A 112 15.42 20.49 11.91
CA ASN A 112 15.74 21.91 11.97
C ASN A 112 17.26 22.06 11.86
N GLN A 113 17.73 22.73 10.81
CA GLN A 113 19.14 23.09 10.68
C GLN A 113 19.34 24.57 10.99
N SER A 114 20.43 24.88 11.69
CA SER A 114 20.82 26.24 12.03
C SER A 114 22.30 26.45 11.79
N ALA A 115 22.67 27.61 11.26
CA ALA A 115 24.04 28.01 10.97
C ALA A 115 24.19 29.54 10.98
N PRO A 116 25.41 30.09 11.04
CA PRO A 116 25.62 31.53 10.93
C PRO A 116 25.20 32.16 9.60
N SER A 117 25.19 31.41 8.50
CA SER A 117 24.88 31.93 7.15
C SER A 117 24.12 30.92 6.29
N VAL A 118 23.40 31.41 5.27
CA VAL A 118 22.68 30.56 4.30
C VAL A 118 23.65 29.67 3.50
N PHE A 119 24.85 30.14 3.23
CA PHE A 119 25.89 29.34 2.57
C PHE A 119 26.23 28.07 3.36
N GLN A 120 26.39 28.20 4.68
CA GLN A 120 26.64 27.06 5.56
C GLN A 120 25.43 26.13 5.65
N LEU A 121 24.20 26.64 5.59
CA LEU A 121 23.00 25.80 5.53
C LEU A 121 22.99 24.90 4.30
N ASN A 122 23.44 25.38 3.14
CA ASN A 122 23.54 24.57 1.94
C ASN A 122 24.61 23.47 2.08
N GLN A 123 25.77 23.80 2.67
CA GLN A 123 26.81 22.81 2.96
C GLN A 123 26.33 21.74 3.96
N MET A 124 25.58 22.16 4.98
CA MET A 124 24.93 21.27 5.94
C MET A 124 23.92 20.36 5.25
N LEU A 125 23.12 20.89 4.33
CA LEU A 125 22.13 20.11 3.58
C LEU A 125 22.78 18.96 2.80
N ASP A 126 23.94 19.20 2.19
CA ASP A 126 24.67 18.16 1.45
C ASP A 126 25.23 17.06 2.38
N ILE A 127 25.70 17.44 3.58
CA ILE A 127 26.10 16.49 4.62
C ILE A 127 24.90 15.63 5.02
N LEU A 128 23.75 16.25 5.31
CA LEU A 128 22.55 15.55 5.73
C LEU A 128 22.08 14.57 4.65
N ARG A 129 22.06 14.98 3.38
CA ARG A 129 21.73 14.11 2.23
C ARG A 129 22.65 12.90 2.15
N GLY A 130 23.95 13.10 2.30
CA GLY A 130 24.94 12.01 2.32
C GLY A 130 24.70 11.01 3.45
N ARG A 131 24.34 11.49 4.64
CA ARG A 131 24.10 10.63 5.81
C ARG A 131 22.77 9.88 5.74
N LEU A 132 21.73 10.52 5.22
CA LEU A 132 20.46 9.85 4.93
C LEU A 132 20.63 8.73 3.91
N SER A 133 21.31 9.02 2.79
CA SER A 133 21.56 8.03 1.74
C SER A 133 22.39 6.83 2.23
N ALA A 134 23.39 7.08 3.08
CA ALA A 134 24.19 6.01 3.71
C ALA A 134 23.37 5.06 4.60
N ARG A 135 22.20 5.49 5.08
CA ARG A 135 21.26 4.68 5.87
C ARG A 135 20.10 4.12 5.04
N GLY A 136 20.14 4.26 3.72
CA GLY A 136 19.07 3.78 2.84
C GLY A 136 17.82 4.66 2.84
N ILE A 137 17.91 5.88 3.39
CA ILE A 137 16.83 6.87 3.32
C ILE A 137 17.05 7.69 2.04
N ASP A 138 16.05 7.68 1.16
CA ASP A 138 16.10 8.40 -0.11
C ASP A 138 15.87 9.89 0.10
N VAL A 139 16.79 10.71 -0.39
CA VAL A 139 16.78 12.18 -0.23
C VAL A 139 15.54 12.85 -0.85
N ARG A 140 14.81 12.18 -1.74
CA ARG A 140 13.58 12.71 -2.34
C ARG A 140 12.44 12.88 -1.32
N CYS A 141 12.49 12.20 -0.18
CA CYS A 141 11.49 12.40 0.87
C CYS A 141 11.66 13.74 1.62
N MET A 142 12.73 14.51 1.36
CA MET A 142 12.98 15.78 2.02
C MET A 142 12.18 16.90 1.37
N ASP A 143 11.32 17.56 2.15
CA ASP A 143 10.67 18.81 1.80
C ASP A 143 11.41 19.98 2.46
N LEU A 144 11.99 20.85 1.63
CA LEU A 144 12.86 21.94 2.05
C LEU A 144 12.06 23.24 2.12
N ALA A 145 11.87 23.77 3.34
CA ALA A 145 11.33 25.11 3.48
C ALA A 145 12.37 26.16 3.07
N ASP A 146 11.91 27.37 2.76
CA ASP A 146 12.81 28.49 2.49
C ASP A 146 13.69 28.81 3.72
N PRO A 147 14.98 29.11 3.51
CA PRO A 147 15.87 29.50 4.61
C PRO A 147 15.43 30.86 5.18
N LEU A 148 15.33 30.92 6.50
CA LEU A 148 15.06 32.14 7.25
C LEU A 148 16.38 32.71 7.77
N GLU A 149 16.74 33.90 7.30
CA GLU A 149 17.95 34.61 7.72
C GLU A 149 17.60 35.78 8.64
N ASN A 150 18.31 35.90 9.75
CA ASN A 150 18.19 37.02 10.68
C ASN A 150 19.58 37.45 11.19
N LEU A 151 19.63 38.54 11.97
CA LEU A 151 20.87 39.07 12.56
C LEU A 151 21.61 38.06 13.47
N GLY A 152 20.92 37.03 13.96
CA GLY A 152 21.46 35.97 14.81
C GLY A 152 21.84 34.69 14.05
N GLY A 153 21.73 34.67 12.72
CA GLY A 153 22.08 33.55 11.85
C GLY A 153 20.95 33.11 10.91
N ALA A 154 21.18 31.99 10.23
CA ALA A 154 20.25 31.37 9.30
C ALA A 154 19.69 30.06 9.86
N ARG A 155 18.39 29.82 9.63
CA ARG A 155 17.70 28.59 10.02
C ARG A 155 16.88 28.07 8.84
N GLN A 156 16.80 26.76 8.70
CA GLN A 156 15.94 26.13 7.70
C GLN A 156 15.28 24.89 8.28
N LYS A 157 13.99 24.76 7.97
CA LYS A 157 13.17 23.62 8.35
C LYS A 157 13.14 22.62 7.21
N ILE A 158 13.44 21.36 7.51
CA ILE A 158 13.40 20.26 6.55
C ILE A 158 12.39 19.25 7.06
N THR A 159 11.32 19.01 6.32
CA THR A 159 10.28 18.04 6.70
C THR A 159 10.50 16.74 5.95
N ILE A 160 10.59 15.62 6.66
CA ILE A 160 10.69 14.30 6.07
C ILE A 160 9.28 13.77 5.81
N ARG A 161 8.90 13.72 4.53
CA ARG A 161 7.59 13.24 4.09
C ARG A 161 7.45 11.75 4.32
N GLN A 162 6.28 11.34 4.78
CA GLN A 162 5.90 9.94 4.99
C GLN A 162 4.49 9.69 4.49
N GLY A 163 4.24 8.43 4.15
CA GLY A 163 3.02 7.98 3.54
C GLY A 163 2.85 8.51 2.12
N ILE A 164 1.79 8.03 1.47
CA ILE A 164 1.40 8.48 0.14
C ILE A 164 0.17 9.38 0.30
N GLU A 165 0.38 10.68 0.19
CA GLU A 165 -0.72 11.65 0.19
C GLU A 165 -1.74 11.36 -0.93
N GLN A 166 -2.98 11.81 -0.73
CA GLN A 166 -4.07 11.55 -1.68
C GLN A 166 -3.77 12.08 -3.09
N ALA A 167 -3.07 13.21 -3.20
CA ALA A 167 -2.68 13.80 -4.48
C ALA A 167 -1.72 12.88 -5.25
N VAL A 168 -0.71 12.34 -4.58
CA VAL A 168 0.25 11.38 -5.17
C VAL A 168 -0.43 10.05 -5.47
N SER A 169 -1.25 9.55 -4.54
CA SER A 169 -2.04 8.32 -4.73
C SER A 169 -2.88 8.38 -6.02
N LYS A 170 -3.57 9.51 -6.27
CA LYS A 170 -4.34 9.71 -7.50
C LYS A 170 -3.46 9.70 -8.76
N LYS A 171 -2.27 10.30 -8.73
CA LYS A 171 -1.29 10.26 -9.83
C LYS A 171 -0.84 8.82 -10.12
N LEU A 172 -0.54 8.03 -9.08
CA LEU A 172 -0.15 6.62 -9.23
C LEU A 172 -1.27 5.78 -9.84
N VAL A 173 -2.51 5.95 -9.37
CA VAL A 173 -3.69 5.26 -9.92
C VAL A 173 -3.91 5.64 -11.38
N ALA A 174 -3.74 6.93 -11.75
CA ALA A 174 -3.85 7.38 -13.13
C ALA A 174 -2.76 6.76 -14.01
N ALA A 175 -1.51 6.67 -13.54
CA ALA A 175 -0.42 6.03 -14.26
C ALA A 175 -0.69 4.54 -14.52
N LEU A 176 -1.18 3.80 -13.50
CA LEU A 176 -1.55 2.38 -13.65
C LEU A 176 -2.67 2.17 -14.66
N LYS A 177 -3.69 3.04 -14.67
CA LYS A 177 -4.78 3.01 -15.66
C LYS A 177 -4.30 3.37 -17.06
N GLY A 178 -3.40 4.35 -17.19
CA GLY A 178 -2.80 4.77 -18.46
C GLY A 178 -2.00 3.65 -19.14
N ALA A 179 -1.33 2.82 -18.35
CA ALA A 179 -0.60 1.65 -18.85
C ALA A 179 -1.49 0.46 -19.26
N LYS A 180 -2.82 0.56 -19.11
CA LYS A 180 -3.80 -0.49 -19.45
C LYS A 180 -3.51 -1.86 -18.80
N LEU A 181 -2.88 -1.85 -17.62
CA LEU A 181 -2.61 -3.06 -16.84
C LEU A 181 -3.93 -3.60 -16.24
N LYS A 182 -4.06 -4.92 -16.17
CA LYS A 182 -5.24 -5.59 -15.57
C LYS A 182 -5.14 -5.67 -14.05
N VAL A 183 -4.80 -4.54 -13.42
CA VAL A 183 -4.63 -4.40 -11.97
C VAL A 183 -5.59 -3.35 -11.43
N GLU A 184 -6.09 -3.57 -10.22
CA GLU A 184 -6.95 -2.65 -9.49
C GLU A 184 -6.15 -2.03 -8.35
N ALA A 185 -6.21 -0.70 -8.22
CA ALA A 185 -5.52 0.04 -7.17
C ALA A 185 -6.54 0.69 -6.22
N GLN A 186 -6.37 0.48 -4.92
CA GLN A 186 -7.23 0.93 -3.84
C GLN A 186 -6.41 1.77 -2.85
N ILE A 187 -6.90 2.97 -2.52
CA ILE A 187 -6.25 3.88 -1.58
C ILE A 187 -6.71 3.51 -0.17
N ASN A 188 -5.78 3.05 0.68
CA ASN A 188 -6.00 2.66 2.06
C ASN A 188 -5.30 3.66 2.99
N GLY A 189 -5.92 4.81 3.21
CA GLY A 189 -5.31 5.89 3.99
C GLY A 189 -4.06 6.43 3.31
N ASP A 190 -2.90 6.14 3.88
CA ASP A 190 -1.57 6.54 3.44
C ASP A 190 -0.84 5.47 2.59
N LYS A 191 -1.50 4.33 2.33
CA LYS A 191 -0.97 3.21 1.55
C LYS A 191 -1.80 2.98 0.30
N LEU A 192 -1.17 2.50 -0.77
CA LEU A 192 -1.87 2.13 -2.01
C LEU A 192 -1.81 0.62 -2.20
N ARG A 193 -2.94 -0.07 -2.05
CA ARG A 193 -3.03 -1.51 -2.33
C ARG A 193 -3.27 -1.74 -3.82
N VAL A 194 -2.45 -2.57 -4.43
CA VAL A 194 -2.59 -2.99 -5.83
C VAL A 194 -2.89 -4.48 -5.88
N SER A 195 -4.01 -4.84 -6.49
CA SER A 195 -4.51 -6.22 -6.62
C SER A 195 -4.62 -6.62 -8.09
N GLY A 196 -4.38 -7.89 -8.41
CA GLY A 196 -4.42 -8.37 -9.79
C GLY A 196 -4.78 -9.84 -9.89
N LYS A 197 -5.19 -10.30 -11.08
CA LYS A 197 -5.50 -11.72 -11.31
C LYS A 197 -4.26 -12.57 -11.56
N LYS A 198 -3.20 -11.96 -12.13
CA LYS A 198 -1.95 -12.62 -12.49
C LYS A 198 -0.79 -11.92 -11.77
N ARG A 199 0.19 -12.70 -11.31
CA ARG A 199 1.41 -12.17 -10.71
C ARG A 199 2.26 -11.38 -11.70
N ASP A 200 2.26 -11.74 -12.98
CA ASP A 200 3.02 -11.04 -14.03
C ASP A 200 2.57 -9.58 -14.21
N ASP A 201 1.26 -9.34 -14.15
CA ASP A 201 0.68 -8.00 -14.23
C ASP A 201 1.11 -7.15 -13.03
N LEU A 202 1.24 -7.75 -11.84
CA LEU A 202 1.71 -7.07 -10.62
C LEU A 202 3.20 -6.72 -10.70
N GLN A 203 4.04 -7.61 -11.22
CA GLN A 203 5.47 -7.31 -11.45
C GLN A 203 5.64 -6.17 -12.47
N THR A 204 4.83 -6.17 -13.52
CA THR A 204 4.83 -5.09 -14.52
C THR A 204 4.37 -3.77 -13.90
N ALA A 205 3.34 -3.79 -13.03
CA ALA A 205 2.88 -2.63 -12.29
C ALA A 205 3.98 -2.07 -11.36
N MET A 206 4.71 -2.93 -10.65
CA MET A 206 5.84 -2.49 -9.81
C MET A 206 6.94 -1.84 -10.65
N ALA A 207 7.30 -2.43 -11.78
CA ALA A 207 8.32 -1.87 -12.68
C ALA A 207 7.90 -0.51 -13.25
N LEU A 208 6.62 -0.34 -13.59
CA LEU A 208 6.06 0.94 -14.03
C LEU A 208 6.13 1.97 -12.90
N LEU A 209 5.66 1.63 -11.70
CA LEU A 209 5.63 2.55 -10.55
C LEU A 209 7.04 3.00 -10.14
N ARG A 210 8.06 2.13 -10.30
CA ARG A 210 9.47 2.51 -10.10
C ARG A 210 10.02 3.46 -11.16
N LYS A 211 9.47 3.41 -12.38
CA LYS A 211 9.86 4.29 -13.51
C LYS A 211 9.09 5.60 -13.53
N THR A 212 7.91 5.64 -12.92
CA THR A 212 7.12 6.86 -12.80
C THR A 212 7.92 7.89 -12.02
N ASP A 213 8.08 9.08 -12.58
CA ASP A 213 8.74 10.18 -11.92
C ASP A 213 7.83 10.73 -10.82
N VAL A 214 8.08 10.29 -9.59
CA VAL A 214 7.36 10.71 -8.40
C VAL A 214 8.38 11.28 -7.44
N GLU A 215 8.04 12.42 -6.85
CA GLU A 215 8.84 13.13 -5.85
C GLU A 215 8.95 12.38 -4.51
N LEU A 216 8.50 11.13 -4.44
CA LEU A 216 8.52 10.32 -3.23
C LEU A 216 9.13 8.94 -3.52
N PRO A 217 9.98 8.43 -2.62
CA PRO A 217 10.49 7.08 -2.72
C PRO A 217 9.38 6.07 -2.44
N LEU A 218 9.13 5.17 -3.39
CA LEU A 218 8.12 4.12 -3.25
C LEU A 218 8.76 2.81 -2.83
N GLN A 219 8.28 2.24 -1.73
CA GLN A 219 8.57 0.87 -1.32
C GLN A 219 7.36 -0.03 -1.57
N PHE A 220 7.63 -1.32 -1.78
CA PHE A 220 6.61 -2.33 -2.05
C PHE A 220 6.68 -3.39 -0.96
N ASN A 221 5.61 -3.56 -0.20
CA ASN A 221 5.55 -4.49 0.93
C ASN A 221 4.23 -5.27 0.94
N ASN A 222 4.06 -6.14 1.96
CA ASN A 222 2.83 -6.90 2.22
C ASN A 222 2.28 -7.63 0.98
N PHE A 223 3.13 -8.44 0.35
CA PHE A 223 2.73 -9.30 -0.77
C PHE A 223 1.78 -10.40 -0.25
N ARG A 224 0.64 -10.56 -0.93
CA ARG A 224 -0.41 -11.53 -0.61
C ARG A 224 -0.73 -12.37 -1.84
N ASP A 225 -1.21 -13.58 -1.59
CA ASP A 225 -1.59 -14.61 -2.56
C ASP A 225 -2.90 -15.25 -2.18
#